data_AF-A0AAV0W9J5-F1
#
_entry.id   AF-A0AAV0W9J5-F1
#
_cell.length_a   1.000
_cell.length_b   1.000
_cell.length_c   1.000
_cell.angle_alpha   90.00
_cell.angle_beta   90.00
_cell.angle_gamma   90.00
#
_symmetry.space_group_name_H-M   'P 1'
#
loop_
_entity.id
_entity.type
_entity.pdbx_description
1 polymer ?
#
loop_
_entity_poly.entity_id
_entity_poly.type
_entity_poly.pdbx_seq_one_letter_code
_entity_poly.pdbx_strand_id
1 'polypeptide(L)'
;MSKVKSIVEYFKRSMVGSEKLNQMQQQLGYSPVRSMIQDVVTRWNSTFFMFQRFLELKTPLLSALADLNHDNNLTSNDWEIIAKSCDILKRFNDHRNEQ
;
A
#
# COMPACT_ATOMS: atom_id res chain seq x y z
N MET A 1 -0.86 -12.34 1.30
CA MET A 1 -1.66 -11.17 0.85
C MET A 1 -2.61 -10.63 1.91
N SER A 2 -3.21 -11.47 2.76
CA SER A 2 -4.23 -11.03 3.74
C SER A 2 -3.78 -9.90 4.66
N LYS A 3 -2.53 -9.92 5.16
CA LYS A 3 -1.98 -8.83 6.00
C LYS A 3 -2.03 -7.46 5.33
N VAL A 4 -1.54 -7.36 4.09
CA VAL A 4 -1.54 -6.13 3.30
C VAL A 4 -2.98 -5.65 3.07
N LYS A 5 -3.88 -6.57 2.72
CA LYS A 5 -5.30 -6.26 2.54
C LYS A 5 -5.94 -5.71 3.82
N SER A 6 -5.66 -6.32 4.98
CA SER A 6 -6.17 -5.86 6.28
C SER A 6 -5.67 -4.44 6.62
N ILE A 7 -4.40 -4.12 6.35
CA ILE A 7 -3.85 -2.79 6.61
C ILE A 7 -4.46 -1.76 5.66
N VAL A 8 -4.51 -2.07 4.36
CA VAL A 8 -5.17 -1.22 3.36
C VAL A 8 -6.62 -0.96 3.76
N GLU A 9 -7.34 -2.00 4.16
CA GLU A 9 -8.73 -1.89 4.61
C GLU A 9 -8.86 -1.01 5.86
N TYR A 10 -7.97 -1.16 6.84
CA TYR A 10 -7.95 -0.31 8.04
C TYR A 10 -7.83 1.17 7.66
N PHE A 11 -6.85 1.54 6.84
CA PHE A 11 -6.67 2.94 6.42
C PHE A 11 -7.80 3.46 5.52
N LYS A 12 -8.54 2.58 4.85
CA LYS A 12 -9.71 2.95 4.04
C LYS A 12 -10.97 3.13 4.86
N ARG A 13 -11.15 2.36 5.93
CA ARG A 13 -12.34 2.38 6.79
C ARG A 13 -12.22 3.32 7.98
N SER A 14 -11.01 3.49 8.51
CA SER A 14 -10.73 4.30 9.69
C SER A 14 -10.46 5.75 9.29
N MET A 15 -11.33 6.66 9.73
CA MET A 15 -11.11 8.11 9.58
C MET A 15 -9.83 8.54 10.30
N VAL A 16 -9.63 8.06 11.53
CA VAL A 16 -8.42 8.32 12.33
C VAL A 16 -7.17 7.79 11.64
N GLY A 17 -7.23 6.56 11.12
CA GLY A 17 -6.11 5.96 10.40
C GLY A 17 -5.75 6.74 9.13
N SER A 18 -6.75 7.10 8.33
CA SER A 18 -6.58 7.88 7.11
C SER A 18 -6.01 9.27 7.38
N GLU A 19 -6.56 9.98 8.37
CA GLU A 19 -6.06 11.31 8.76
C GLU A 19 -4.62 11.23 9.24
N LYS A 20 -4.29 10.22 10.05
CA LYS A 20 -2.93 10.03 10.53
C LYS A 20 -1.95 9.74 9.40
N LEU A 21 -2.31 8.88 8.46
CA LEU A 21 -1.50 8.60 7.28
C LEU A 21 -1.29 9.86 6.42
N ASN A 22 -2.32 10.70 6.30
CA ASN A 22 -2.22 11.97 5.58
C ASN A 22 -1.26 12.95 6.30
N GLN A 23 -1.37 13.07 7.62
CA GLN A 23 -0.46 13.88 8.43
C GLN A 23 0.99 13.40 8.29
N MET A 24 1.23 12.10 8.40
CA MET A 24 2.58 11.52 8.23
C MET A 24 3.15 11.78 6.84
N GLN A 25 2.33 11.67 5.79
CA GLN A 25 2.74 12.01 4.43
C GLN A 25 3.17 13.48 4.32
N GLN A 26 2.39 14.41 4.85
CA GLN A 26 2.72 15.84 4.84
C GLN A 26 4.01 16.14 5.61
N GLN A 27 4.15 15.57 6.82
CA GLN A 27 5.33 15.75 7.67
C GLN A 27 6.61 15.23 7.02
N LEU A 28 6.52 14.14 6.26
CA LEU A 28 7.64 13.53 5.54
C LEU A 28 7.84 14.12 4.12
N GLY A 29 7.11 15.17 3.75
CA GLY A 29 7.27 15.86 2.46
C GLY A 29 6.64 15.15 1.26
N TYR A 30 5.73 14.19 1.46
CA TYR A 30 5.01 13.51 0.39
C TYR A 30 3.89 14.43 -0.12
N SER A 31 4.04 14.93 -1.34
CA SER A 31 3.04 15.75 -2.04
C SER A 31 2.86 15.26 -3.49
N PRO A 32 1.62 15.05 -3.96
CA PRO A 32 0.37 15.13 -3.21
C PRO A 32 0.23 13.94 -2.24
N VAL A 33 -0.52 14.16 -1.15
CA VAL A 33 -0.93 13.10 -0.23
C VAL A 33 -1.77 12.08 -0.98
N ARG A 34 -1.46 10.79 -0.82
CA ARG A 34 -2.08 9.69 -1.53
C ARG A 34 -2.79 8.76 -0.55
N SER A 35 -4.03 8.40 -0.87
CA SER A 35 -4.74 7.34 -0.17
C SER A 35 -4.29 5.96 -0.64
N MET A 36 -4.47 4.96 0.23
CA MET A 36 -4.27 3.56 -0.13
C MET A 36 -5.20 3.11 -1.25
N ILE A 37 -4.73 2.21 -2.11
CA ILE A 37 -5.53 1.60 -3.16
C ILE A 37 -5.96 0.21 -2.68
N GLN A 38 -7.26 -0.08 -2.73
CA GLN A 38 -7.79 -1.40 -2.42
C GLN A 38 -7.78 -2.28 -3.68
N ASP A 39 -7.40 -3.54 -3.51
CA ASP A 39 -7.52 -4.57 -4.53
C ASP A 39 -8.99 -4.74 -4.96
N VAL A 40 -9.23 -4.86 -6.26
CA VAL A 40 -10.55 -5.04 -6.88
C VAL A 40 -10.47 -6.28 -7.75
N VAL A 41 -11.11 -7.36 -7.31
CA VAL A 41 -11.01 -8.71 -7.93
C VAL A 41 -11.31 -8.70 -9.44
N THR A 42 -12.22 -7.83 -9.89
CA THR A 42 -12.62 -7.72 -11.30
C THR A 42 -11.64 -6.91 -12.18
N ARG A 43 -10.61 -6.30 -11.58
CA ARG A 43 -9.58 -5.53 -12.28
C ARG A 43 -8.22 -6.18 -12.06
N TRP A 44 -7.72 -6.86 -13.09
CA TRP A 44 -6.46 -7.60 -13.06
C TRP A 44 -5.24 -6.77 -12.60
N ASN A 45 -5.25 -5.45 -12.82
CA ASN A 45 -4.18 -4.53 -12.38
C ASN A 45 -4.33 -3.97 -10.97
N SER A 46 -5.46 -4.21 -10.29
CA SER A 46 -5.73 -3.59 -9.00
C SER A 46 -4.76 -4.08 -7.91
N THR A 47 -4.35 -5.35 -7.95
CA THR A 47 -3.34 -5.90 -7.05
C THR A 47 -1.99 -5.24 -7.26
N PHE A 48 -1.61 -5.00 -8.52
CA PHE A 48 -0.37 -4.29 -8.87
C PHE A 48 -0.38 -2.87 -8.30
N PHE A 49 -1.44 -2.09 -8.58
CA PHE A 49 -1.55 -0.72 -8.08
C PHE A 49 -1.62 -0.65 -6.55
N MET A 50 -2.29 -1.61 -5.90
CA MET A 50 -2.29 -1.73 -4.44
C MET A 50 -0.88 -1.94 -3.90
N PHE A 51 -0.12 -2.92 -4.42
CA PHE A 51 1.24 -3.18 -3.97
C PHE A 51 2.20 -2.04 -4.27
N GLN A 52 2.12 -1.44 -5.46
CA GLN A 52 2.94 -0.30 -5.80
C GLN A 52 2.69 0.85 -4.82
N ARG A 53 1.43 1.21 -4.56
CA ARG A 53 1.08 2.27 -3.60
C ARG A 53 1.53 1.92 -2.18
N PHE A 54 1.36 0.67 -1.78
CA PHE A 54 1.77 0.18 -0.47
C PHE A 54 3.28 0.33 -0.24
N LEU A 55 4.08 0.04 -1.27
CA LEU A 55 5.54 0.20 -1.25
C LEU A 55 5.96 1.68 -1.29
N GLU A 56 5.33 2.50 -2.13
CA GLU A 56 5.57 3.94 -2.20
C GLU A 56 5.34 4.63 -0.84
N LEU A 57 4.28 4.22 -0.13
CA LEU A 57 3.91 4.79 1.16
C LEU A 57 4.57 4.08 2.35
N LYS A 58 5.55 3.19 2.14
CA LYS A 58 6.16 2.38 3.21
C LYS A 58 6.58 3.21 4.43
N THR A 59 7.31 4.31 4.22
CA THR A 59 7.80 5.16 5.32
C THR A 59 6.65 5.84 6.09
N PRO A 60 5.77 6.65 5.45
CA PRO A 60 4.66 7.27 6.16
C PRO A 60 3.69 6.25 6.76
N LEU A 61 3.52 5.09 6.13
CA LEU A 61 2.67 4.00 6.62
C LEU A 61 3.21 3.40 7.91
N LEU A 62 4.50 3.06 7.96
CA LEU A 62 5.12 2.52 9.16
C LEU A 62 5.11 3.53 10.31
N SER A 63 5.37 4.82 10.03
CA SER A 63 5.26 5.88 11.02
C SER A 63 3.82 6.03 11.54
N ALA A 64 2.81 5.99 10.67
CA ALA A 64 1.41 6.07 11.07
C ALA A 64 0.98 4.86 11.92
N LEU A 65 1.38 3.64 11.52
CA LEU A 65 1.07 2.42 12.27
C LEU A 65 1.71 2.40 13.65
N ALA A 66 2.97 2.85 13.76
CA ALA A 66 3.66 2.98 15.03
C ALA A 66 2.95 3.97 15.97
N ASP A 67 2.55 5.14 15.45
CA ASP A 67 1.88 6.15 16.29
C ASP A 67 0.47 5.73 16.72
N LEU A 68 -0.23 4.97 15.87
CA LEU A 68 -1.54 4.41 16.19
C LEU A 68 -1.47 3.17 17.11
N ASN A 69 -0.27 2.70 17.48
CA ASN A 69 -0.04 1.41 18.14
C ASN A 69 -0.78 0.26 17.43
N HIS A 70 -0.92 0.34 16.10
CA HIS A 70 -1.61 -0.66 15.32
C HIS A 70 -0.61 -1.72 14.87
N ASP A 71 -0.69 -2.90 15.49
CA ASP A 71 0.14 -4.03 15.09
C ASP A 71 -0.15 -4.41 13.63
N ASN A 72 0.90 -4.42 12.82
CA ASN A 72 0.83 -4.75 11.41
C ASN A 72 1.45 -6.11 11.09
N ASN A 73 2.16 -6.73 12.04
CA ASN A 73 2.89 -7.99 11.88
C ASN A 73 3.63 -8.12 10.54
N LEU A 74 4.06 -6.99 9.95
CA LEU A 74 4.78 -6.95 8.69
C LEU A 74 6.25 -7.16 8.97
N THR A 75 6.76 -8.27 8.49
CA THR A 75 8.19 -8.60 8.57
C THR A 75 8.92 -8.09 7.33
N SER A 76 10.25 -8.01 7.40
CA SER A 76 11.09 -7.71 6.22
C SER A 76 10.80 -8.65 5.05
N ASN A 77 10.51 -9.93 5.34
CA ASN A 77 10.14 -10.92 4.33
C ASN A 77 8.78 -10.60 3.66
N ASP A 78 7.80 -10.09 4.41
CA ASP A 78 6.52 -9.66 3.82
C ASP A 78 6.75 -8.53 2.80
N TRP A 79 7.62 -7.55 3.13
CA TRP A 79 7.99 -6.47 2.21
C TRP A 79 8.71 -6.97 0.96
N GLU A 80 9.61 -7.93 1.11
CA GLU A 80 10.32 -8.54 -0.02
C GLU A 80 9.36 -9.29 -0.95
N ILE A 81 8.42 -10.06 -0.39
CA ILE A 81 7.39 -10.77 -1.16
C ILE A 81 6.51 -9.78 -1.93
N ILE A 82 6.10 -8.67 -1.30
CA ILE A 82 5.31 -7.63 -1.97
C ILE A 82 6.09 -7.01 -3.13
N ALA A 83 7.38 -6.70 -2.93
CA ALA A 83 8.24 -6.14 -3.98
C ALA A 83 8.41 -7.11 -5.17
N LYS A 84 8.71 -8.38 -4.90
CA LYS A 84 8.80 -9.43 -5.93
C LYS A 84 7.47 -9.61 -6.67
N SER A 85 6.36 -9.63 -5.94
CA SER A 85 5.02 -9.74 -6.53
C SER A 85 4.71 -8.54 -7.43
N CYS A 86 5.08 -7.33 -7.00
CA CYS A 86 4.91 -6.11 -7.77
C CYS A 86 5.72 -6.15 -9.08
N ASP A 87 6.97 -6.61 -9.06
CA ASP A 87 7.81 -6.77 -10.25
C ASP A 87 7.23 -7.77 -11.25
N ILE A 88 6.77 -8.93 -10.76
CA ILE A 88 6.10 -9.94 -11.59
C ILE A 88 4.83 -9.34 -12.23
N LEU A 89 3.98 -8.71 -11.42
CA LEU A 89 2.74 -8.10 -11.90
C LEU A 89 2.99 -6.95 -12.88
N LYS A 90 4.07 -6.19 -12.72
CA LYS A 90 4.49 -5.15 -13.65
C LYS A 90 4.73 -5.71 -15.05
N ARG A 91 5.44 -6.83 -15.15
CA ARG A 91 5.74 -7.51 -16.43
C ARG A 91 4.47 -7.95 -17.16
N PHE A 92 3.48 -8.44 -16.42
CA PHE A 92 2.18 -8.79 -16.97
C PHE A 92 1.35 -7.55 -17.38
N ASN A 93 1.49 -6.44 -16.65
CA ASN A 93 0.81 -5.19 -17.01
C ASN A 93 1.35 -4.58 -18.32
N ASP A 94 2.66 -4.65 -18.52
CA ASP A 94 3.34 -4.07 -19.69
C ASP A 94 2.98 -4.81 -20.99
N HIS A 95 2.90 -6.15 -20.95
CA HIS A 95 2.54 -7.00 -22.09
C HIS A 95 1.15 -6.74 -22.68
N ARG A 96 0.31 -5.94 -22.02
CA ARG A 96 -1.06 -5.65 -22.48
C ARG A 96 -1.21 -4.25 -23.11
N ASN A 97 -0.18 -3.40 -23.06
CA ASN A 97 -0.19 -2.10 -23.75
C ASN A 97 0.44 -2.14 -25.15
N GLU A 98 0.83 -3.33 -25.64
CA GLU A 98 1.45 -3.53 -26.96
C GLU A 98 0.53 -4.28 -27.96
N GLN A 99 -0.81 -4.17 -27.84
CA GLN A 99 -1.75 -4.64 -28.86
C GLN A 99 -2.79 -3.59 -29.24
#